data_AF-A0A2G9SQK5-F1
#
_entry.id   AF-A0A2G9SQK5-F1
#
_cell.length_a   1.000
_cell.length_b   1.000
_cell.length_c   1.000
_cell.angle_alpha   90.00
_cell.angle_beta   90.00
_cell.angle_gamma   90.00
#
_symmetry.space_group_name_H-M   'P 1'
#
loop_
_entity.id
_entity.type
_entity.pdbx_description
1 polymer ?
#
loop_
_entity_poly.entity_id
_entity_poly.type
_entity_poly.pdbx_seq_one_letter_code
_entity_poly.pdbx_strand_id
1 'polypeptide(L)'
;MAKNLRIEKVFVYRNAFLASKDSLDKTGLKFSQVSGVNMMIMFDDSSRIQQADVYRQARSLYYTYDGSKPRGANASSGDEISIYFQNNRVRRILIRGDVEGEQYPERLLFRKDLNLPGFQWRETEKPVQ
;
A
#
# COMPACT_ATOMS: atom_id res chain seq x y z
N MET A 1 19.05 24.92 -20.86
CA MET A 1 18.15 23.75 -20.90
C MET A 1 17.75 23.43 -19.47
N ALA A 2 16.46 23.43 -19.14
CA ALA A 2 16.00 23.05 -17.81
C ALA A 2 16.21 21.54 -17.62
N LYS A 3 16.93 21.16 -16.57
CA LYS A 3 17.12 19.77 -16.18
C LYS A 3 15.77 19.28 -15.65
N ASN A 4 15.10 18.39 -16.39
CA ASN A 4 13.86 17.77 -15.92
C ASN A 4 14.16 17.00 -14.62
N LEU A 5 13.74 17.57 -13.48
CA LEU A 5 13.85 16.91 -12.17
C LEU A 5 12.81 15.80 -12.12
N ARG A 6 13.25 14.54 -12.18
CA ARG A 6 12.41 13.35 -12.04
C ARG A 6 12.72 12.69 -10.70
N ILE A 7 11.67 12.20 -10.03
CA ILE A 7 11.84 11.43 -8.81
C ILE A 7 12.22 10.01 -9.22
N GLU A 8 13.34 9.51 -8.73
CA GLU A 8 13.77 8.12 -8.96
C GLU A 8 13.48 7.24 -7.75
N LYS A 9 13.80 7.74 -6.55
CA LYS A 9 13.62 7.02 -5.29
C LYS A 9 13.18 7.95 -4.16
N VAL A 10 12.35 7.42 -3.27
CA VAL A 10 12.02 8.02 -1.98
C VAL A 10 12.37 7.03 -0.89
N PHE A 11 13.09 7.52 0.12
CA PHE A 11 13.41 6.75 1.32
C PHE A 11 12.63 7.31 2.51
N VAL A 12 11.92 6.44 3.21
CA VAL A 12 11.16 6.76 4.43
C VAL A 12 11.74 5.94 5.58
N TYR A 13 12.07 6.59 6.69
CA TYR A 13 12.75 5.97 7.81
C TYR A 13 11.90 6.00 9.09
N ARG A 14 12.14 5.02 9.97
CA ARG A 14 11.56 4.83 11.32
C ARG A 14 10.08 4.45 11.36
N ASN A 15 9.20 5.20 10.69
CA ASN A 15 7.75 4.98 10.69
C ASN A 15 7.22 5.10 9.26
N ALA A 16 7.59 4.14 8.41
CA ALA A 16 7.21 4.17 7.02
C ALA A 16 5.76 3.68 6.84
N PHE A 17 4.98 4.45 6.10
CA PHE A 17 3.58 4.13 5.81
C PHE A 17 3.23 4.58 4.39
N LEU A 18 2.56 3.70 3.64
CA LEU A 18 1.97 4.01 2.34
C LEU A 18 0.52 3.54 2.36
N ALA A 19 -0.39 4.44 1.96
CA ALA A 19 -1.80 4.14 1.81
C ALA A 19 -2.29 4.57 0.44
N SER A 20 -3.17 3.78 -0.16
CA SER A 20 -3.88 4.14 -1.40
C SER A 20 -5.35 3.82 -1.26
N LYS A 21 -6.20 4.79 -1.61
CA LYS A 21 -7.64 4.57 -1.73
C LYS A 21 -7.91 3.50 -2.79
N ASP A 22 -8.80 2.58 -2.47
CA ASP A 22 -9.17 1.54 -3.39
C ASP A 22 -10.06 2.09 -4.51
N SER A 23 -9.61 1.96 -5.76
CA SER A 23 -10.31 2.49 -6.93
C SER A 23 -11.59 1.73 -7.30
N LEU A 24 -11.75 0.49 -6.82
CA LEU A 24 -12.93 -0.35 -7.07
C LEU A 24 -13.95 -0.26 -5.92
N ASP A 25 -13.59 0.38 -4.81
CA ASP A 25 -14.48 0.60 -3.69
C ASP A 25 -15.47 1.74 -3.96
N LYS A 26 -16.76 1.40 -3.97
CA LYS A 26 -17.84 2.36 -4.14
C LYS A 26 -18.16 3.14 -2.86
N THR A 27 -17.74 2.66 -1.70
CA THR A 27 -18.02 3.30 -0.40
C THR A 27 -17.03 4.43 -0.11
N GLY A 28 -15.84 4.36 -0.69
CA GLY A 28 -14.75 5.31 -0.46
C GLY A 28 -14.07 5.15 0.90
N LEU A 29 -14.30 4.01 1.58
CA LEU A 29 -13.82 3.72 2.94
C LEU A 29 -12.67 2.70 2.94
N LYS A 30 -12.38 2.06 1.82
CA LYS A 30 -11.30 1.06 1.71
C LYS A 30 -9.99 1.69 1.27
N PHE A 31 -8.95 1.45 2.07
CA PHE A 31 -7.59 1.90 1.81
C PHE A 31 -6.63 0.71 1.89
N SER A 32 -6.00 0.37 0.76
CA SER A 32 -4.88 -0.57 0.78
C SER A 32 -3.68 0.11 1.44
N GLN A 33 -3.00 -0.60 2.34
CA GLN A 33 -1.99 -0.05 3.23
C GLN A 33 -0.78 -0.97 3.30
N VAL A 34 0.40 -0.37 3.45
CA VAL A 34 1.61 -1.08 3.85
C VAL A 34 2.43 -0.21 4.80
N SER A 35 2.98 -0.82 5.85
CA SER A 35 3.78 -0.13 6.85
C SER A 35 4.95 -0.99 7.33
N GLY A 36 5.96 -0.34 7.89
CA GLY A 36 7.13 -0.99 8.47
C GLY A 36 8.08 0.06 9.05
N VAL A 37 9.26 -0.38 9.49
CA VAL A 37 10.25 0.57 10.04
C VAL A 37 10.81 1.46 8.92
N ASN A 38 11.21 0.88 7.78
CA ASN A 38 11.76 1.63 6.67
C ASN A 38 11.06 1.26 5.35
N MET A 39 11.05 2.19 4.40
CA MET A 39 10.53 1.96 3.06
C MET A 39 11.41 2.62 2.01
N MET A 40 11.59 1.92 0.89
CA MET A 40 12.13 2.48 -0.34
C MET A 40 11.06 2.41 -1.42
N ILE A 41 10.72 3.54 -2.01
CA ILE A 41 9.81 3.63 -3.16
C ILE A 41 10.65 3.94 -4.39
N MET A 42 10.51 3.14 -5.45
CA MET A 42 11.16 3.34 -6.74
C MET A 42 10.13 3.76 -7.78
N PHE A 43 10.52 4.68 -8.65
CA PHE A 43 9.67 5.29 -9.66
C PHE A 43 10.18 4.96 -11.07
N ASP A 44 9.26 4.86 -12.04
CA ASP A 44 9.59 4.73 -13.45
C ASP A 44 10.00 6.07 -14.09
N ASP A 45 10.40 6.04 -15.36
CA ASP A 45 10.81 7.24 -16.11
C ASP A 45 9.70 8.30 -16.22
N SER A 46 8.44 7.91 -16.00
CA SER A 46 7.27 8.80 -15.98
C SER A 46 6.91 9.26 -14.56
N SER A 47 7.78 9.02 -13.57
CA SER A 47 7.57 9.33 -12.15
C SER A 47 6.34 8.65 -11.53
N ARG A 48 5.95 7.47 -12.03
CA ARG A 48 4.94 6.61 -11.39
C ARG A 48 5.64 5.59 -10.50
N ILE A 49 5.01 5.23 -9.38
CA ILE A 49 5.54 4.18 -8.50
C ILE A 49 5.63 2.87 -9.28
N GLN A 50 6.83 2.28 -9.32
CA GLN A 50 7.11 0.98 -9.90
C GLN A 50 7.17 -0.10 -8.82
N GLN A 51 7.77 0.23 -7.67
CA GLN A 51 7.96 -0.71 -6.57
C GLN A 51 8.01 0.03 -5.23
N ALA A 52 7.49 -0.60 -4.18
CA ALA A 52 7.70 -0.19 -2.80
C ALA A 52 8.21 -1.39 -2.00
N ASP A 53 9.40 -1.27 -1.43
CA ASP A 53 9.98 -2.26 -0.53
C ASP A 53 9.90 -1.75 0.90
N VAL A 54 9.36 -2.57 1.79
CA VAL A 54 9.07 -2.23 3.18
C VAL A 54 9.78 -3.23 4.08
N TYR A 55 10.57 -2.71 5.01
CA TYR A 55 11.52 -3.50 5.79
C TYR A 55 11.25 -3.41 7.28
N ARG A 56 11.46 -4.55 7.95
CA ARG A 56 11.35 -4.82 9.39
C ARG A 56 9.93 -4.59 9.91
N GLN A 57 9.36 -5.64 10.51
CA GLN A 57 7.99 -5.63 11.03
C GLN A 57 6.99 -5.12 9.98
N ALA A 58 7.21 -5.55 8.73
CA ALA A 58 6.41 -5.11 7.61
C ALA A 58 4.99 -5.68 7.73
N ARG A 59 3.98 -4.84 7.52
CA ARG A 59 2.57 -5.22 7.54
C ARG A 59 1.88 -4.67 6.31
N SER A 60 0.97 -5.43 5.73
CA SER A 60 0.11 -5.00 4.63
C SER A 60 -1.36 -5.33 4.91
N LEU A 61 -2.24 -4.41 4.54
CA LEU A 61 -3.67 -4.68 4.35
C LEU A 61 -3.99 -4.42 2.87
N TYR A 62 -4.43 -5.45 2.16
CA TYR A 62 -4.70 -5.35 0.72
C TYR A 62 -6.07 -5.91 0.36
N TYR A 63 -6.90 -5.09 -0.28
CA TYR A 63 -8.24 -5.52 -0.74
C TYR A 63 -8.14 -6.30 -2.06
N THR A 64 -8.88 -7.39 -2.14
CA THR A 64 -8.84 -8.33 -3.26
C THR A 64 -10.15 -8.38 -4.01
N TYR A 65 -10.06 -8.61 -5.32
CA TYR A 65 -11.18 -8.61 -6.24
C TYR A 65 -11.07 -9.77 -7.23
N ASP A 66 -12.23 -10.23 -7.68
CA ASP A 66 -12.38 -11.13 -8.81
C ASP A 66 -13.03 -10.33 -9.94
N GLY A 67 -12.21 -9.89 -10.90
CA GLY A 67 -12.57 -8.80 -11.80
C GLY A 67 -12.84 -7.51 -11.01
N SER A 68 -14.08 -7.01 -11.06
CA SER A 68 -14.54 -5.86 -10.27
C SER A 68 -15.31 -6.26 -9.00
N LYS A 69 -15.52 -7.56 -8.77
CA LYS A 69 -16.30 -8.05 -7.63
C LYS A 69 -15.42 -8.12 -6.38
N PRO A 70 -15.76 -7.41 -5.28
CA PRO A 70 -15.00 -7.50 -4.04
C PRO A 70 -14.98 -8.94 -3.51
N ARG A 71 -13.80 -9.42 -3.11
CA ARG A 71 -13.61 -10.74 -2.50
C ARG A 71 -13.35 -10.63 -1.00
N GLY A 72 -12.65 -9.58 -0.58
CA GLY A 72 -12.29 -9.38 0.80
C GLY A 72 -10.98 -8.60 0.94
N ALA A 73 -10.28 -8.82 2.05
CA ALA A 73 -8.97 -8.24 2.30
C ALA A 73 -7.99 -9.30 2.81
N ASN A 74 -6.72 -9.15 2.47
CA ASN A 74 -5.62 -9.91 3.05
C ASN A 74 -4.86 -8.98 3.99
N ALA A 75 -4.78 -9.36 5.26
CA ALA A 75 -3.83 -8.78 6.20
C ALA A 75 -2.63 -9.71 6.28
N SER A 76 -1.42 -9.18 6.16
CA SER A 76 -0.21 -10.00 6.16
C SER A 76 0.97 -9.26 6.78
N SER A 77 1.91 -10.01 7.32
CA SER A 77 3.15 -9.47 7.88
C SER A 77 4.35 -10.35 7.57
N GLY A 78 5.53 -9.75 7.69
CA GLY A 78 6.80 -10.44 7.60
C GLY A 78 7.96 -9.48 7.86
N ASP A 79 9.18 -9.95 7.63
CA ASP A 79 10.38 -9.12 7.71
C ASP A 79 10.46 -8.11 6.57
N GLU A 80 10.01 -8.50 5.38
CA GLU A 80 10.02 -7.65 4.19
C GLU A 80 8.74 -7.85 3.36
N ILE A 81 8.18 -6.73 2.88
CA ILE A 81 7.09 -6.72 1.89
C ILE A 81 7.54 -5.90 0.68
N SER A 82 7.56 -6.53 -0.49
CA SER A 82 7.78 -5.87 -1.78
C SER A 82 6.45 -5.79 -2.54
N ILE A 83 6.03 -4.58 -2.90
CA ILE A 83 4.85 -4.32 -3.73
C ILE A 83 5.31 -3.85 -5.11
N TYR A 84 4.88 -4.54 -6.15
CA TYR A 84 5.17 -4.20 -7.54
C TYR A 84 3.92 -3.64 -8.21
N PHE A 85 4.11 -2.56 -8.96
CA PHE A 85 3.03 -1.87 -9.66
C PHE A 85 3.18 -2.00 -11.17
N GLN A 86 2.04 -2.03 -11.87
CA GLN A 86 1.96 -1.95 -13.32
C GLN A 86 0.71 -1.16 -13.69
N ASN A 87 0.84 -0.18 -14.59
CA ASN A 87 -0.28 0.69 -15.00
C ASN A 87 -1.01 1.34 -13.81
N ASN A 88 -0.25 1.84 -12.82
CA ASN A 88 -0.76 2.43 -11.57
C ASN A 88 -1.63 1.49 -10.71
N ARG A 89 -1.50 0.17 -10.90
CA ARG A 89 -2.19 -0.85 -10.11
C ARG A 89 -1.19 -1.82 -9.50
N VAL A 90 -1.52 -2.35 -8.33
CA VAL A 90 -0.73 -3.42 -7.72
C VAL A 90 -0.81 -4.66 -8.62
N ARG A 91 0.36 -5.13 -9.06
CA ARG A 91 0.53 -6.33 -9.87
C ARG A 91 0.87 -7.55 -9.01
N ARG A 92 1.73 -7.35 -8.00
CA ARG A 92 2.24 -8.43 -7.14
C ARG A 92 2.63 -7.86 -5.79
N ILE A 93 2.33 -8.63 -4.74
CA ILE A 93 2.86 -8.44 -3.39
C ILE A 93 3.68 -9.69 -3.08
N LEU A 94 4.90 -9.50 -2.56
CA LEU A 94 5.78 -10.57 -2.12
C LEU A 94 6.19 -10.31 -0.67
N ILE A 95 6.09 -11.34 0.17
CA ILE A 95 6.35 -11.25 1.61
C ILE A 95 7.43 -12.26 1.96
N ARG A 96 8.41 -11.87 2.76
CA ARG A 96 9.55 -12.70 3.16
C ARG A 96 9.84 -12.55 4.65
N GLY A 97 10.31 -13.64 5.27
CA GLY A 97 10.68 -13.72 6.68
C GLY A 97 9.46 -13.73 7.59
N ASP A 98 9.39 -14.70 8.51
CA ASP A 98 8.33 -14.86 9.52
C ASP A 98 6.92 -14.47 9.02
N VAL A 99 6.52 -15.10 7.91
CA VAL A 99 5.31 -14.73 7.19
C VAL A 99 4.07 -15.16 7.96
N GLU A 100 3.21 -14.19 8.25
CA GLU A 100 1.87 -14.42 8.80
C GLU A 100 0.82 -13.78 7.90
N GLY A 101 -0.36 -14.37 7.82
CA GLY A 101 -1.44 -13.85 6.99
C GLY A 101 -2.83 -14.29 7.45
N GLU A 102 -3.76 -13.36 7.41
CA GLU A 102 -5.19 -13.60 7.64
C GLU A 102 -5.99 -13.08 6.45
N GLN A 103 -6.93 -13.89 5.98
CA GLN A 103 -7.86 -13.50 4.92
C GLN A 103 -9.23 -13.17 5.52
N TYR A 104 -9.72 -11.99 5.19
CA TYR A 104 -11.01 -11.48 5.60
C TYR A 104 -12.00 -11.51 4.44
N PRO A 105 -13.03 -12.36 4.48
CA PRO A 105 -14.10 -12.34 3.49
C PRO A 105 -14.81 -10.97 3.47
N GLU A 106 -15.21 -10.51 2.28
CA GLU A 106 -15.93 -9.24 2.08
C GLU A 106 -17.09 -9.04 3.08
N ARG A 107 -17.88 -10.11 3.31
CA ARG A 107 -19.04 -10.11 4.21
C ARG A 107 -18.70 -9.90 5.70
N LEU A 108 -17.43 -9.92 6.10
CA LEU A 108 -17.01 -9.74 7.48
C LEU A 108 -16.28 -8.41 7.71
N LEU A 109 -15.94 -7.69 6.63
CA LEU A 109 -15.17 -6.45 6.72
C LEU A 109 -15.88 -5.36 7.54
N PHE A 110 -17.21 -5.30 7.48
CA PHE A 110 -17.99 -4.29 8.22
C PHE A 110 -17.94 -4.47 9.76
N ARG A 111 -17.44 -5.60 10.25
CA ARG A 111 -17.40 -5.94 11.69
C ARG A 111 -16.05 -5.67 12.33
N LYS A 112 -15.04 -5.26 11.56
CA LYS A 112 -13.66 -5.08 12.04
C LYS A 112 -13.11 -3.75 11.52
N ASP A 113 -12.41 -3.03 12.39
CA ASP A 113 -11.44 -2.04 11.92
C ASP A 113 -10.19 -2.80 11.50
N LEU A 114 -9.88 -2.76 10.20
CA LEU A 114 -8.79 -3.51 9.61
C LEU A 114 -7.55 -2.64 9.35
N ASN A 115 -7.66 -1.33 9.59
CA ASN A 115 -6.58 -0.41 9.30
C ASN A 115 -5.33 -0.75 10.13
N LEU A 116 -4.17 -0.62 9.49
CA LEU A 116 -2.91 -0.82 10.19
C LEU A 116 -2.72 0.29 11.24
N PRO A 117 -2.04 -0.01 12.36
CA PRO A 117 -1.69 1.00 13.35
C PRO A 117 -0.98 2.20 12.72
N GLY A 118 -1.44 3.41 13.06
CA GLY A 118 -0.89 4.66 12.53
C GLY A 118 -1.52 5.13 11.21
N PHE A 119 -2.50 4.41 10.66
CA PHE A 119 -3.24 4.89 9.50
C PHE A 119 -3.96 6.22 9.79
N GLN A 120 -3.71 7.22 8.95
CA GLN A 120 -4.40 8.49 8.95
C GLN A 120 -4.63 8.96 7.51
N TRP A 121 -5.88 9.20 7.12
CA TRP A 121 -6.21 9.79 5.83
C TRP A 121 -6.40 11.30 5.95
N ARG A 122 -5.34 12.07 5.68
CA ARG A 122 -5.27 13.53 5.88
C ARG A 122 -5.52 14.31 4.60
N GLU A 123 -6.58 13.97 3.88
CA GLU A 123 -6.86 14.58 2.56
C GLU A 123 -7.14 16.09 2.63
N THR A 124 -7.71 16.56 3.73
CA THR A 124 -7.97 17.99 3.98
C THR A 124 -6.69 18.81 4.18
N GLU A 125 -5.54 18.16 4.33
CA GLU A 125 -4.25 18.81 4.60
C GLU A 125 -3.31 18.78 3.40
N LYS A 126 -3.80 18.35 2.23
CA LYS A 126 -3.04 18.46 0.98
C LYS A 126 -2.63 19.93 0.80
N PRO A 127 -1.35 20.22 0.50
CA PRO A 127 -0.92 21.58 0.21
C PRO A 127 -1.82 22.17 -0.87
N VAL A 128 -2.40 23.34 -0.59
CA VAL A 128 -3.06 24.14 -1.61
C VAL A 128 -2.00 24.53 -2.64
N GLN A 129 -2.30 24.27 -3.91
CA GLN A 129 -1.45 24.67 -5.04
C GLN A 129 -1.42 26.20 -5.18
#